data_AF-A0A436VK10-F1
#
_entry.id   AF-A0A436VK10-F1
#
_cell.length_a   1.000
_cell.length_b   1.000
_cell.length_c   1.000
_cell.angle_alpha   90.00
_cell.angle_beta   90.00
_cell.angle_gamma   90.00
#
_symmetry.space_group_name_H-M   'P 1'
#
loop_
_entity.id
_entity.type
_entity.pdbx_description
1 polymer ?
#
loop_
_entity_poly.entity_id
_entity_poly.type
_entity_poly.pdbx_seq_one_letter_code
_entity_poly.pdbx_strand_id
1 'polypeptide(L)'
;MALVIEGEERIAAPLQKVWEALNDPDILRGSIPGCQSLEKKSDTEMAATVVLKIGPIKATFNGEVVLKNLKPPHSYTIQGEGKGGIAGFAKG
;
A
#
# COMPACT_ATOMS: atom_id res chain seq x y z
N MET A 1 7.80 7.64 -18.88
CA MET A 1 7.17 6.37 -19.31
C MET A 1 6.26 5.92 -18.16
N ALA A 2 4.96 5.80 -18.39
CA ALA A 2 4.03 5.31 -17.37
C ALA A 2 3.97 3.78 -17.47
N LEU A 3 4.13 3.09 -16.35
CA LEU A 3 3.95 1.64 -16.26
C LEU A 3 2.49 1.39 -15.85
N VAL A 4 1.75 0.64 -16.66
CA VAL A 4 0.40 0.19 -16.31
C VAL A 4 0.49 -1.29 -15.94
N ILE A 5 0.00 -1.63 -14.75
CA ILE A 5 -0.08 -3.01 -14.27
C ILE A 5 -1.56 -3.29 -13.99
N GLU A 6 -2.07 -4.35 -14.58
CA GLU A 6 -3.44 -4.83 -14.38
C GLU A 6 -3.39 -6.28 -13.89
N GLY A 7 -4.33 -6.65 -13.02
CA GLY A 7 -4.43 -7.99 -12.46
C GLY A 7 -5.71 -8.17 -11.67
N GLU A 8 -6.13 -9.42 -11.51
CA GLU A 8 -7.26 -9.82 -10.69
C GLU A 8 -6.91 -11.07 -9.91
N GLU A 9 -7.45 -11.18 -8.69
CA GLU A 9 -7.26 -12.35 -7.84
C GLU A 9 -8.56 -12.67 -7.10
N ARG A 10 -8.91 -13.96 -7.02
CA ARG A 10 -10.11 -14.42 -6.33
C ARG A 10 -9.81 -14.81 -4.90
N ILE A 11 -10.41 -14.11 -3.95
CA ILE A 11 -10.32 -14.45 -2.52
C ILE A 11 -11.57 -15.23 -2.11
N ALA A 12 -11.39 -16.44 -1.59
CA ALA A 12 -12.47 -17.30 -1.11
C ALA A 12 -12.97 -16.88 0.29
N ALA A 13 -13.46 -15.64 0.41
CA ALA A 13 -14.01 -15.08 1.65
C ALA A 13 -15.18 -14.12 1.36
N PRO A 14 -16.05 -13.84 2.35
CA PRO A 14 -17.11 -12.85 2.18
C PRO A 14 -16.57 -11.45 1.84
N LEU A 15 -17.26 -10.73 0.94
CA LEU A 15 -16.85 -9.39 0.47
C LEU A 15 -16.52 -8.43 1.62
N GLN A 16 -17.38 -8.39 2.64
CA GLN A 16 -17.21 -7.50 3.79
C GLN A 16 -15.91 -7.79 4.56
N LYS A 17 -15.56 -9.07 4.73
CA LYS A 17 -14.33 -9.48 5.42
C LYS A 17 -13.09 -9.12 4.61
N VAL A 18 -13.15 -9.26 3.29
CA VAL A 18 -12.06 -8.82 2.39
C VAL A 18 -11.90 -7.31 2.47
N TRP A 19 -13.00 -6.56 2.42
CA TRP A 19 -12.98 -5.11 2.53
C TRP A 19 -12.36 -4.64 3.84
N GLU A 20 -12.79 -5.20 4.98
CA GLU A 20 -12.22 -4.89 6.29
C GLU A 20 -10.72 -5.17 6.32
N ALA A 21 -10.29 -6.33 5.82
CA ALA A 21 -8.88 -6.71 5.76
C ALA A 21 -8.03 -5.78 4.87
N LEU A 22 -8.57 -5.32 3.73
CA LEU A 22 -7.90 -4.38 2.83
C LEU A 22 -7.73 -2.98 3.42
N ASN A 23 -8.41 -2.66 4.52
CA ASN A 23 -8.35 -1.36 5.20
C ASN A 23 -7.81 -1.48 6.64
N ASP A 24 -7.39 -2.67 7.07
CA ASP A 24 -6.85 -2.93 8.40
C ASP A 24 -5.32 -2.75 8.41
N PRO A 25 -4.78 -1.80 9.20
CA PRO A 25 -3.35 -1.52 9.22
C PRO A 25 -2.46 -2.71 9.59
N ASP A 26 -2.90 -3.57 10.51
CA ASP A 26 -2.12 -4.70 10.99
C ASP A 26 -2.07 -5.82 9.95
N ILE A 27 -3.19 -6.08 9.27
CA ILE A 27 -3.25 -7.04 8.16
C ILE A 27 -2.40 -6.56 6.98
N LEU A 28 -2.54 -5.27 6.61
CA LEU A 28 -1.76 -4.68 5.53
C LEU A 28 -0.26 -4.72 5.83
N ARG A 29 0.16 -4.36 7.05
CA ARG A 29 1.57 -4.44 7.47
C ARG A 29 2.13 -5.86 7.32
N GLY A 30 1.36 -6.88 7.70
CA GLY A 30 1.76 -8.28 7.55
C GLY A 30 1.83 -8.75 6.08
N SER A 31 1.09 -8.08 5.19
CA SER A 31 0.98 -8.45 3.78
C SER A 31 2.00 -7.74 2.88
N ILE A 32 2.54 -6.60 3.32
CA ILE A 32 3.51 -5.80 2.57
C ILE A 32 4.95 -6.27 2.90
N PRO A 33 5.70 -6.83 1.94
CA PRO A 33 7.06 -7.29 2.18
C PRO A 33 7.98 -6.17 2.70
N GLY A 34 8.67 -6.42 3.80
CA GLY A 34 9.62 -5.47 4.37
C GLY A 34 9.00 -4.27 5.09
N CYS A 35 7.66 -4.20 5.22
CA CYS A 35 6.98 -3.15 5.98
C CYS A 35 7.44 -3.19 7.45
N GLN A 36 8.03 -2.08 7.91
CA GLN A 36 8.48 -1.89 9.28
C GLN A 36 7.41 -1.18 10.12
N SER A 37 6.67 -0.26 9.50
CA SER A 37 5.57 0.45 10.11
C SER A 37 4.49 0.77 9.08
N LEU A 38 3.24 0.79 9.54
CA LEU A 38 2.10 1.29 8.79
C LEU A 38 1.16 1.96 9.79
N GLU A 39 0.92 3.25 9.59
CA GLU A 39 0.14 4.12 10.47
C GLU A 39 -1.05 4.66 9.67
N LYS A 40 -2.25 4.51 10.25
CA LYS A 40 -3.46 5.13 9.73
C LYS A 40 -3.57 6.54 10.33
N LYS A 41 -3.37 7.57 9.50
CA LYS A 41 -3.45 8.99 9.89
C LYS A 41 -4.90 9.48 9.95
N SER A 42 -5.76 8.94 9.09
CA SER A 42 -7.20 9.22 9.05
C SER A 42 -7.94 8.05 8.38
N ASP A 43 -9.25 8.16 8.20
CA ASP A 43 -10.02 7.16 7.45
C ASP A 43 -9.61 7.00 5.99
N THR A 44 -8.90 7.98 5.42
CA THR A 44 -8.46 7.95 4.02
C THR A 44 -6.96 8.10 3.85
N GLU A 45 -6.19 8.30 4.93
CA GLU A 45 -4.75 8.57 4.83
C GLU A 45 -3.93 7.58 5.65
N MET A 46 -2.85 7.08 5.06
CA MET A 46 -1.91 6.18 5.71
C MET A 46 -0.47 6.57 5.38
N ALA A 47 0.45 6.27 6.29
CA ALA A 47 1.89 6.35 6.05
C ALA A 47 2.56 5.03 6.40
N ALA A 48 3.58 4.65 5.64
CA ALA A 48 4.30 3.41 5.85
C ALA A 48 5.81 3.57 5.65
N THR A 49 6.60 2.84 6.43
CA THR A 49 8.04 2.67 6.20
C THR A 49 8.29 1.24 5.75
N VAL A 50 8.90 1.07 4.57
CA VAL A 50 9.21 -0.24 3.98
C VAL A 50 10.70 -0.35 3.74
N VAL A 51 11.32 -1.45 4.18
CA VAL A 51 12.74 -1.73 3.97
C VAL A 51 12.88 -2.95 3.07
N LEU A 52 13.41 -2.72 1.87
CA LEU A 52 13.66 -3.77 0.88
C LEU A 52 15.15 -3.94 0.63
N LYS A 53 15.56 -5.18 0.40
CA LYS A 53 16.89 -5.51 -0.11
C LYS A 53 16.77 -5.79 -1.60
N ILE A 54 17.37 -4.93 -2.42
CA ILE A 54 17.38 -5.04 -3.88
C ILE A 54 18.85 -5.21 -4.31
N GLY A 55 19.27 -6.45 -4.53
CA GLY A 55 20.68 -6.76 -4.75
C GLY A 55 21.56 -6.30 -3.58
N PRO A 56 22.66 -5.57 -3.81
CA PRO A 56 23.53 -5.06 -2.74
C PRO A 56 22.92 -3.86 -1.98
N ILE A 57 21.79 -3.31 -2.45
CA ILE A 57 21.20 -2.09 -1.91
C ILE A 57 20.16 -2.45 -0.85
N LYS A 58 20.32 -1.90 0.36
CA LYS A 58 19.26 -1.84 1.37
C LYS A 58 18.57 -0.48 1.25
N ALA A 59 17.35 -0.47 0.70
CA ALA A 59 16.58 0.73 0.49
C ALA A 59 15.48 0.86 1.56
N THR A 60 15.33 2.05 2.11
CA THR A 60 14.23 2.41 3.00
C THR A 60 13.32 3.38 2.25
N PHE A 61 12.06 3.01 2.10
CA PHE A 61 11.02 3.80 1.48
C PHE A 61 10.05 4.32 2.54
N ASN A 62 9.84 5.63 2.55
CA ASN A 62 8.74 6.24 3.30
C ASN A 62 7.64 6.57 2.30
N GLY A 63 6.48 5.95 2.49
CA GLY A 63 5.32 6.09 1.63
C GLY A 63 4.18 6.82 2.31
N GLU A 64 3.45 7.62 1.53
CA GLU A 64 2.16 8.20 1.90
C GLU A 64 1.10 7.73 0.93
N VAL A 65 -0.06 7.38 1.46
CA VAL A 65 -1.20 6.84 0.70
C VAL A 65 -2.45 7.62 1.03
N VAL A 66 -3.21 7.96 0.00
CA VAL A 66 -4.54 8.57 0.09
C VAL A 66 -5.55 7.71 -0.66
N LEU A 67 -6.64 7.36 0.02
CA LEU A 67 -7.79 6.67 -0.56
C LEU A 67 -8.75 7.70 -1.16
N LYS A 68 -9.18 7.48 -2.41
CA LYS A 68 -10.11 8.33 -3.15
C LYS A 68 -11.27 7.51 -3.72
N ASN A 69 -12.33 8.20 -4.14
CA ASN A 69 -13.48 7.58 -4.83
C ASN A 69 -14.07 6.38 -4.07
N LEU A 70 -14.18 6.49 -2.74
CA LEU A 70 -14.62 5.40 -1.91
C LEU A 70 -16.07 5.00 -2.23
N LYS A 71 -16.28 3.71 -2.49
CA LYS A 71 -17.58 3.06 -2.61
C LYS A 71 -17.55 1.76 -1.79
N PRO A 72 -17.55 1.84 -0.46
CA PRO A 72 -17.51 0.65 0.39
C PRO A 72 -18.74 -0.24 0.18
N PRO A 73 -18.61 -1.59 0.24
CA PRO A 73 -17.37 -2.37 0.36
C PRO A 73 -16.80 -2.82 -1.00
N HIS A 74 -17.04 -2.06 -2.08
CA HIS A 74 -16.81 -2.50 -3.46
C HIS A 74 -15.52 -1.96 -4.10
N SER A 75 -15.19 -0.69 -3.89
CA SER A 75 -14.03 -0.08 -4.58
C SER A 75 -13.52 1.20 -3.91
N TYR A 76 -12.25 1.51 -4.16
CA TYR A 76 -11.63 2.82 -3.99
C TYR A 76 -10.47 2.95 -4.99
N THR A 77 -9.92 4.16 -5.12
CA THR A 77 -8.65 4.42 -5.79
C THR A 77 -7.58 4.67 -4.74
N ILE A 78 -6.45 3.97 -4.82
CA ILE A 78 -5.26 4.24 -4.00
C ILE A 78 -4.39 5.22 -4.80
N GLN A 79 -4.07 6.37 -4.21
CA GLN A 79 -3.04 7.25 -4.71
C GLN A 79 -1.87 7.24 -3.72
N GLY A 80 -0.67 6.96 -4.21
CA GLY A 80 0.51 6.79 -3.37
C GLY A 80 1.73 7.57 -3.86
N GLU A 81 2.55 8.02 -2.93
CA GLU A 81 3.90 8.48 -3.22
C GLU A 81 4.91 7.87 -2.24
N GLY A 82 6.14 7.66 -2.69
CA GLY A 82 7.18 6.99 -1.90
C GLY A 82 8.56 7.56 -2.16
N LYS A 83 9.30 7.87 -1.08
CA LYS A 83 10.67 8.40 -1.11
C LYS A 83 11.65 7.35 -0.58
N GLY A 84 12.55 6.88 -1.44
CA GLY A 84 13.55 5.84 -1.18
C GLY A 84 14.98 6.33 -0.96
N GLY A 85 15.19 7.64 -0.76
CA GLY A 85 16.53 8.24 -0.69
C GLY A 85 17.31 8.03 -1.99
N ILE A 86 18.48 7.39 -1.91
CA ILE A 86 19.31 7.08 -3.09
C ILE A 86 18.61 6.13 -4.08
N ALA A 87 17.61 5.37 -3.63
CA ALA A 87 16.84 4.47 -4.49
C ALA A 87 15.79 5.21 -5.34
N GLY A 88 15.58 6.51 -5.12
CA GLY A 88 14.71 7.37 -5.91
C GLY A 88 13.34 7.65 -5.28
N PHE A 89 12.41 8.12 -6.12
CA PHE A 89 11.04 8.49 -5.74
C PHE A 89 10.04 7.86 -6.71
N ALA A 90 8.87 7.46 -6.19
CA ALA A 90 7.76 6.94 -6.97
C ALA A 90 6.46 7.69 -6.63
N LYS A 91 5.58 7.86 -7.62
CA LYS A 91 4.23 8.40 -7.45
C LYS A 91 3.28 7.70 -8.43
N GLY A 92 2.10 7.31 -7.96
CA GLY A 92 1.08 6.57 -8.71
C GLY A 92 -0.32 6.81 -8.19
#